data_AF-A0A2V2LM63-F1
#
_entry.id   AF-A0A2V2LM63-F1
#
_cell.length_a   1.000
_cell.length_b   1.000
_cell.length_c   1.000
_cell.angle_alpha   90.00
_cell.angle_beta   90.00
_cell.angle_gamma   90.00
#
_symmetry.space_group_name_H-M   'P 1'
#
loop_
_entity.id
_entity.type
_entity.pdbx_description
1 polymer ?
#
loop_
_entity_poly.entity_id
_entity_poly.type
_entity_poly.pdbx_seq_one_letter_code
_entity_poly.pdbx_strand_id
1 'polypeptide(L)'
;MQTGLQLATMLAEAQMVVTLRVLGQFGLWAVTPGENRRMVSEKPQAFLKSANAALAAAQAGKRPDQVLSAAVKPLGRKTRSNMHRLARRGPGLPK
;
A
#
# COMPACT_ATOMS: atom_id res chain seq x y z
N MET A 1 -9.92 14.74 11.92
CA MET A 1 -10.53 13.40 12.05
C MET A 1 -10.33 12.49 10.83
N GLN A 2 -10.26 13.00 9.59
CA GLN A 2 -10.15 12.17 8.38
C GLN A 2 -8.84 11.37 8.26
N THR A 3 -7.71 11.91 8.74
CA THR A 3 -6.37 11.27 8.65
C THR A 3 -6.27 9.98 9.47
N GLY A 4 -6.87 9.93 10.66
CA GLY A 4 -6.84 8.75 11.52
C GLY A 4 -7.57 7.55 10.90
N LEU A 5 -8.75 7.79 10.32
CA LEU A 5 -9.48 6.76 9.59
C LEU A 5 -8.72 6.27 8.35
N GLN A 6 -8.10 7.19 7.58
CA GLN A 6 -7.28 6.83 6.42
C GLN A 6 -6.09 5.94 6.81
N LEU A 7 -5.41 6.27 7.92
CA LEU A 7 -4.32 5.45 8.46
C LEU A 7 -4.82 4.09 8.91
N ALA A 8 -5.92 4.03 9.66
CA ALA A 8 -6.51 2.76 10.10
C ALA A 8 -6.91 1.87 8.92
N THR A 9 -7.55 2.43 7.90
CA THR A 9 -7.88 1.70 6.66
C THR A 9 -6.61 1.19 5.97
N MET A 10 -5.59 2.04 5.82
CA MET A 10 -4.33 1.64 5.19
C MET A 10 -3.63 0.52 5.99
N LEU A 11 -3.66 0.56 7.32
CA LEU A 11 -3.09 -0.47 8.19
C LEU A 11 -3.82 -1.80 8.03
N ALA A 12 -5.16 -1.79 7.98
CA ALA A 12 -5.95 -2.99 7.71
C ALA A 12 -5.64 -3.58 6.33
N GLU A 13 -5.57 -2.74 5.28
CA GLU A 13 -5.17 -3.17 3.94
C GLU A 13 -3.75 -3.73 3.92
N ALA A 14 -2.82 -3.13 4.66
CA ALA A 14 -1.45 -3.61 4.78
C ALA A 14 -1.38 -4.96 5.48
N GLN A 15 -2.16 -5.17 6.56
CA GLN A 15 -2.26 -6.45 7.24
C GLN A 15 -2.77 -7.55 6.29
N MET A 16 -3.78 -7.25 5.47
CA MET A 16 -4.27 -8.18 4.45
C MET A 16 -3.20 -8.52 3.41
N VAL A 17 -2.42 -7.55 2.95
CA VAL A 17 -1.30 -7.79 2.03
C VAL A 17 -0.27 -8.75 2.65
N VAL A 18 0.07 -8.55 3.93
CA VAL A 18 0.99 -9.44 4.65
C VAL A 18 0.40 -10.85 4.73
N THR A 19 -0.84 -10.98 5.20
CA THR A 19 -1.52 -12.27 5.31
C THR A 19 -1.55 -13.03 3.98
N LEU A 20 -1.96 -12.38 2.87
CA LEU A 20 -2.02 -13.03 1.56
C LEU A 20 -0.65 -13.48 1.05
N ARG A 21 0.41 -12.71 1.33
CA ARG A 21 1.79 -13.09 0.97
C ARG A 21 2.30 -14.27 1.81
N VAL A 22 1.97 -14.29 3.10
CA VAL A 22 2.28 -15.41 4.00
C VAL A 22 1.56 -16.68 3.53
N LEU A 23 0.27 -16.59 3.23
CA LEU A 23 -0.48 -17.72 2.65
C LEU A 23 0.14 -18.20 1.34
N GLY A 24 0.61 -17.29 0.48
CA GLY A 24 1.31 -17.64 -0.75
C GLY A 24 2.62 -18.38 -0.53
N GLN A 25 3.38 -18.00 0.50
CA GLN A 25 4.62 -18.70 0.90
C GLN A 25 4.34 -20.14 1.38
N PHE A 26 3.18 -20.37 2.00
CA PHE A 26 2.72 -21.70 2.41
C PHE A 26 1.98 -22.47 1.29
N GLY A 27 1.89 -21.93 0.07
CA GLY A 27 1.18 -22.56 -1.04
C GLY A 27 -0.34 -22.56 -0.91
N LEU A 28 -0.89 -21.80 0.05
CA LEU A 28 -2.33 -21.67 0.31
C LEU A 28 -2.99 -20.58 -0.55
N TRP A 29 -2.20 -19.75 -1.22
CA TRP A 29 -2.69 -18.65 -2.05
C TRP A 29 -1.85 -18.45 -3.31
N ALA A 30 -2.50 -18.16 -4.43
CA ALA A 30 -1.79 -18.01 -5.69
C ALA A 30 -1.03 -16.68 -5.71
N VAL A 31 0.30 -16.73 -5.72
CA VAL A 31 1.19 -15.56 -5.84
C VAL A 31 2.17 -15.80 -6.98
N THR A 32 2.32 -14.83 -7.89
CA THR A 32 3.21 -15.02 -9.06
C THR A 32 4.67 -15.02 -8.65
N PRO A 33 5.54 -15.77 -9.36
CA PRO A 33 6.99 -15.73 -9.15
C PRO A 33 7.59 -14.31 -9.18
N GLY A 34 7.03 -13.40 -9.99
CA GLY A 34 7.48 -12.01 -10.08
C GLY A 34 6.95 -11.04 -9.01
N GLU A 35 6.06 -11.47 -8.10
CA GLU A 35 5.37 -10.57 -7.16
C GLU A 35 6.34 -9.95 -6.13
N ASN A 36 7.37 -10.68 -5.72
CA ASN A 36 8.39 -10.16 -4.79
C ASN A 36 9.25 -9.07 -5.42
N ARG A 37 9.71 -9.29 -6.66
CA ARG A 37 10.46 -8.29 -7.42
C ARG A 37 9.60 -7.04 -7.67
N ARG A 38 8.34 -7.24 -8.08
CA ARG A 38 7.39 -6.15 -8.29
C ARG A 38 7.19 -5.33 -7.00
N MET A 39 6.96 -6.00 -5.87
CA MET A 39 6.76 -5.34 -4.57
C MET A 39 7.90 -4.39 -4.21
N VAL A 40 9.15 -4.83 -4.37
CA VAL A 40 10.31 -3.99 -4.06
C VAL A 40 10.43 -2.83 -5.05
N SER A 41 10.25 -3.09 -6.35
CA SER A 41 10.34 -2.06 -7.39
C SER A 41 9.29 -0.94 -7.24
N GLU A 42 8.16 -1.23 -6.60
CA GLU A 42 7.07 -0.28 -6.41
C GLU A 42 7.32 0.69 -5.23
N LYS A 43 8.19 0.34 -4.27
CA LYS A 43 8.44 1.13 -3.06
C LYS A 43 9.00 2.53 -3.38
N PRO A 44 10.11 2.70 -4.12
CA PRO A 44 10.68 4.02 -4.36
C PRO A 44 9.69 4.98 -5.02
N GLN A 45 8.95 4.50 -6.02
CA GLN A 45 7.93 5.30 -6.70
C GLN A 45 6.80 5.74 -5.75
N ALA A 46 6.35 4.87 -4.85
CA ALA A 46 5.32 5.20 -3.88
C ALA A 46 5.80 6.22 -2.84
N PHE A 47 7.05 6.08 -2.35
CA PHE A 47 7.65 7.03 -1.42
C PHE A 47 7.92 8.39 -2.06
N LEU A 48 8.41 8.44 -3.30
CA LEU A 48 8.59 9.71 -4.03
C LEU A 48 7.27 10.45 -4.22
N LYS A 49 6.19 9.73 -4.55
CA LYS A 49 4.84 10.32 -4.66
C LYS A 49 4.35 10.86 -3.32
N SER A 50 4.61 10.14 -2.23
CA SER A 50 4.29 10.55 -0.86
C SER A 50 5.07 11.81 -0.46
N ALA A 51 6.38 11.84 -0.69
CA ALA A 51 7.24 12.98 -0.40
C ALA A 51 6.84 14.23 -1.20
N ASN A 52 6.61 14.09 -2.51
CA ASN A 52 6.16 15.21 -3.36
C ASN A 52 4.80 15.76 -2.91
N ALA A 53 3.86 14.89 -2.53
CA ALA A 53 2.55 15.32 -2.04
C ALA A 53 2.66 16.05 -0.69
N ALA A 54 3.52 15.58 0.21
CA ALA A 54 3.80 16.25 1.47
C ALA A 54 4.44 17.63 1.25
N LEU A 55 5.47 17.70 0.40
CA LEU A 55 6.17 18.93 0.08
C LEU A 55 5.24 19.96 -0.60
N ALA A 56 4.39 19.53 -1.53
CA ALA A 56 3.39 20.40 -2.15
C ALA A 56 2.37 20.93 -1.14
N ALA A 57 1.90 20.09 -0.21
CA ALA A 57 0.98 20.51 0.85
C ALA A 57 1.65 21.49 1.83
N ALA A 58 2.91 21.25 2.19
CA ALA A 58 3.66 22.14 3.07
C ALA A 58 3.89 23.52 2.43
N GLN A 59 4.33 23.55 1.16
CA GLN A 59 4.49 24.79 0.39
C GLN A 59 3.18 25.57 0.24
N ALA A 60 2.04 24.87 0.15
CA ALA A 60 0.72 25.47 0.13
C ALA A 60 0.21 25.94 1.51
N GLY A 61 1.06 25.97 2.55
CA GLY A 61 0.72 26.44 3.89
C GLY A 61 -0.31 25.57 4.62
N LYS A 62 -0.44 24.29 4.25
CA LYS A 62 -1.40 23.38 4.89
C LYS A 62 -0.99 23.07 6.32
N ARG A 63 -1.99 22.78 7.16
CA ARG A 63 -1.76 22.37 8.55
C ARG A 63 -1.00 21.04 8.61
N PRO A 64 -0.23 20.76 9.67
CA PRO A 64 0.56 19.53 9.79
C PRO A 64 -0.24 18.24 9.58
N ASP A 65 -1.49 18.16 10.06
CA ASP A 65 -2.37 17.00 9.87
C ASP A 65 -2.81 16.80 8.41
N GLN A 66 -2.91 17.89 7.65
CA GLN A 66 -3.22 17.88 6.22
C GLN A 66 -1.99 17.51 5.38
N VAL A 67 -0.80 17.96 5.78
CA VAL A 67 0.47 17.55 5.17
C VAL A 67 0.67 16.03 5.35
N LEU A 68 0.41 15.52 6.56
CA LEU A 68 0.45 14.09 6.83
C LEU A 68 -0.59 13.33 5.99
N SER A 69 -1.82 13.81 5.90
CA SER A 69 -2.85 13.19 5.04
C SER A 69 -2.42 13.16 3.56
N ALA A 70 -1.79 14.23 3.07
CA ALA A 70 -1.25 14.30 1.72
C ALA A 70 -0.11 13.28 1.50
N ALA A 71 0.75 13.07 2.49
CA ALA A 71 1.81 12.06 2.45
C ALA A 71 1.26 10.62 2.46
N VAL A 72 0.22 10.35 3.27
CA VAL A 72 -0.34 9.00 3.46
C VAL A 72 -1.17 8.56 2.26
N LYS A 73 -1.88 9.47 1.60
CA LYS A 73 -2.83 9.15 0.52
C LYS A 73 -2.21 8.36 -0.65
N PRO A 74 -1.01 8.70 -1.18
CA PRO A 74 -0.32 7.89 -2.18
C PRO A 74 0.01 6.47 -1.71
N LEU A 75 0.46 6.33 -0.45
CA LEU A 75 0.80 5.05 0.15
C LEU A 75 -0.45 4.17 0.29
N GLY A 76 -1.54 4.70 0.85
CA GLY A 76 -2.81 3.99 0.99
C GLY A 76 -3.36 3.51 -0.35
N ARG A 77 -3.33 4.35 -1.40
CA ARG A 77 -3.73 3.93 -2.75
C ARG A 77 -2.90 2.73 -3.24
N LYS A 78 -1.60 2.71 -2.97
CA LYS A 78 -0.72 1.62 -3.40
C LYS A 78 -0.95 0.34 -2.60
N THR A 79 -1.15 0.46 -1.28
CA THR A 79 -1.51 -0.65 -0.40
C THR A 79 -2.82 -1.30 -0.83
N ARG A 80 -3.88 -0.50 -1.04
CA ARG A 80 -5.17 -0.96 -1.57
C ARG A 80 -5.04 -1.69 -2.90
N SER A 81 -4.27 -1.13 -3.83
CA SER A 81 -4.00 -1.76 -5.13
C SER A 81 -3.26 -3.10 -5.00
N ASN A 82 -2.32 -3.21 -4.05
CA ASN A 82 -1.64 -4.46 -3.72
C ASN A 82 -2.62 -5.50 -3.17
N MET A 83 -3.41 -5.11 -2.16
CA MET A 83 -4.42 -5.95 -1.54
C MET A 83 -5.39 -6.51 -2.59
N HIS A 84 -5.98 -5.67 -3.42
CA HIS A 84 -6.91 -6.11 -4.48
C HIS A 84 -6.26 -7.05 -5.48
N ARG A 85 -5.02 -6.78 -5.89
CA ARG A 85 -4.32 -7.65 -6.85
C ARG A 85 -4.04 -9.03 -6.25
N LEU A 86 -3.61 -9.10 -5.00
CA LEU A 86 -3.37 -10.36 -4.30
C LEU A 86 -4.70 -11.09 -4.05
N ALA A 87 -5.73 -10.39 -3.59
CA ALA A 87 -7.04 -10.97 -3.32
C ALA A 87 -7.70 -11.57 -4.57
N ARG A 88 -7.49 -10.98 -5.76
CA ARG A 88 -8.01 -11.50 -7.03
C ARG A 88 -7.38 -12.82 -7.48
N ARG A 89 -6.30 -13.29 -6.85
CA ARG A 89 -5.64 -14.54 -7.25
C ARG A 89 -6.34 -15.79 -6.72
N GLY A 90 -6.93 -15.69 -5.53
CA GLY A 90 -7.63 -16.80 -4.88
C GLY A 90 -6.72 -17.88 -4.29
N PRO A 91 -7.31 -18.89 -3.62
CA PRO A 91 -6.61 -20.05 -3.12
C PRO A 91 -5.96 -20.87 -4.23
N GLY A 92 -4.81 -21.47 -3.94
CA GLY A 92 -4.15 -22.42 -4.84
C GLY A 92 -2.67 -22.10 -5.10
N LEU A 93 -2.04 -22.92 -5.94
CA LEU A 93 -0.63 -22.80 -6.29
C LEU A 93 -0.37 -21.60 -7.22
N PRO A 94 0.87 -21.10 -7.27
CA PRO A 94 1.28 -20.08 -8.23
C PRO A 94 0.83 -20.46 -9.66
N LYS A 95 0.10 -19.56 -10.31
CA LYS A 95 -0.19 -19.61 -11.75
C LYS A 95 0.83 -18.77 -12.51
#